data_AF-T0QNM4-F1
#
_entry.id   AF-T0QNM4-F1
#
_cell.length_a   1.000
_cell.length_b   1.000
_cell.length_c   1.000
_cell.angle_alpha   90.00
_cell.angle_beta   90.00
_cell.angle_gamma   90.00
#
_symmetry.space_group_name_H-M   'P 1'
#
loop_
_entity.id
_entity.type
_entity.pdbx_description
1 polymer ?
#
loop_
_entity_poly.entity_id
_entity_poly.type
_entity_poly.pdbx_seq_one_letter_code
_entity_poly.pdbx_strand_id
1 'polypeptide(L)'
;MTTTHATRDTELHADCVESCPVPGLEHLVAVGTYHLTKHPAAPGETPLPDTRRGTVRLHALSRDAANAVAVTDVATHVMQSGIFDMKWSRDRVYEKALLGLATAAGTLELLAWSEDWSNRVHATPDPKIAVSQSNSNLSVWQQTPSGLEAIREWRAHDMFGQDIEVWITAWHAHVEHVLYSGGDDAVFKGWDLRMDRPTFLKRDVHSMGVCSVQSHPLDEHLVAVGSYDEAITLWDARHMSTPLLRHETGGGVWRLKWHPEQKTWLLAACMHNGFQILDMSPEGSDMRVHYTKQTSLAYGVDWWYGEPSTRTVGSGSFYDHSFHVWSADDLAM
;
A
#
# COMPACT_ATOMS: atom_id res chain seq x y z
N MET A 1 -6.73 -14.61 19.99
CA MET A 1 -5.86 -15.65 19.43
C MET A 1 -5.82 -15.45 17.92
N THR A 2 -4.67 -15.65 17.27
CA THR A 2 -4.53 -15.51 15.81
C THR A 2 -4.46 -16.87 15.13
N THR A 3 -5.26 -17.05 14.09
CA THR A 3 -5.34 -18.29 13.30
C THR A 3 -4.73 -18.03 11.92
N THR A 4 -3.78 -18.88 11.51
CA THR A 4 -3.23 -18.84 10.13
C THR A 4 -3.99 -19.84 9.29
N HIS A 5 -4.67 -19.36 8.26
CA HIS A 5 -5.49 -20.19 7.36
C HIS A 5 -4.66 -20.75 6.21
N ALA A 6 -3.73 -19.96 5.68
CA ALA A 6 -2.87 -20.38 4.59
C ALA A 6 -1.49 -19.71 4.66
N THR A 7 -0.49 -20.43 4.14
CA THR A 7 0.83 -19.92 3.79
C THR A 7 1.12 -20.32 2.34
N ARG A 8 1.66 -19.39 1.56
CA ARG A 8 2.09 -19.59 0.16
C ARG A 8 3.51 -19.07 0.00
N ASP A 9 4.31 -19.81 -0.76
CA ASP A 9 5.62 -19.36 -1.23
C ASP A 9 5.41 -18.52 -2.49
N THR A 10 5.87 -17.26 -2.46
CA THR A 10 5.80 -16.30 -3.57
C THR A 10 6.96 -16.44 -4.55
N GLU A 11 7.92 -17.34 -4.27
CA GLU A 11 9.17 -17.63 -5.01
C GLU A 11 10.18 -16.47 -5.05
N LEU A 12 9.70 -15.23 -5.00
CA LEU A 12 10.45 -13.98 -4.92
C LEU A 12 10.03 -13.20 -3.69
N HIS A 13 10.70 -12.08 -3.38
CA HIS A 13 10.38 -11.31 -2.18
C HIS A 13 8.99 -10.66 -2.27
N ALA A 14 8.11 -10.96 -1.32
CA ALA A 14 6.76 -10.39 -1.27
C ALA A 14 6.84 -8.94 -0.74
N ASP A 15 6.56 -7.98 -1.61
CA ASP A 15 6.80 -6.55 -1.33
C ASP A 15 5.51 -5.79 -1.03
N CYS A 16 4.44 -6.09 -1.78
CA CYS A 16 3.13 -5.45 -1.60
C CYS A 16 2.00 -6.48 -1.67
N VAL A 17 0.93 -6.21 -0.93
CA VAL A 17 -0.32 -7.00 -0.90
C VAL A 17 -1.48 -6.04 -1.00
N GLU A 18 -2.43 -6.32 -1.89
CA GLU A 18 -3.63 -5.48 -2.08
C GLU A 18 -4.86 -6.35 -2.32
N SER A 19 -5.87 -6.17 -1.48
CA SER A 19 -7.18 -6.77 -1.72
C SER A 19 -7.96 -5.94 -2.73
N CYS A 20 -8.70 -6.59 -3.62
CA CYS A 20 -9.48 -5.90 -4.65
C CYS A 20 -10.75 -5.31 -4.03
N PRO A 21 -10.95 -3.99 -4.05
CA PRO A 21 -12.16 -3.35 -3.53
C PRO A 21 -13.30 -3.28 -4.56
N VAL A 22 -13.04 -3.72 -5.81
CA VAL A 22 -14.00 -3.57 -6.91
C VAL A 22 -15.22 -4.47 -6.66
N PRO A 23 -16.45 -3.93 -6.76
CA PRO A 23 -17.66 -4.71 -6.56
C PRO A 23 -17.73 -5.98 -7.43
N GLY A 24 -17.98 -7.11 -6.77
CA GLY A 24 -18.02 -8.46 -7.36
C GLY A 24 -16.66 -9.12 -7.55
N LEU A 25 -15.56 -8.49 -7.12
CA LEU A 25 -14.20 -9.02 -7.18
C LEU A 25 -13.50 -9.01 -5.81
N GLU A 26 -14.24 -8.81 -4.72
CA GLU A 26 -13.73 -8.67 -3.36
C GLU A 26 -13.08 -9.96 -2.82
N HIS A 27 -13.27 -11.09 -3.52
CA HIS A 27 -12.56 -12.35 -3.26
C HIS A 27 -11.08 -12.29 -3.67
N LEU A 28 -10.67 -11.35 -4.53
CA LEU A 28 -9.31 -11.32 -5.06
C LEU A 28 -8.34 -10.57 -4.16
N VAL A 29 -7.16 -11.14 -3.99
CA VAL A 29 -5.99 -10.53 -3.34
C VAL A 29 -4.79 -10.65 -4.28
N ALA A 30 -4.14 -9.52 -4.55
CA ALA A 30 -2.91 -9.46 -5.32
C ALA A 30 -1.70 -9.45 -4.40
N VAL A 31 -0.63 -10.13 -4.79
CA VAL A 31 0.68 -10.08 -4.15
C VAL A 31 1.72 -9.71 -5.21
N GLY A 32 2.35 -8.56 -5.02
CA GLY A 32 3.42 -8.05 -5.89
C GLY A 32 4.77 -8.43 -5.31
N THR A 33 5.67 -8.90 -6.18
CA THR A 33 7.01 -9.33 -5.76
C THR A 33 8.13 -8.52 -6.39
N TYR A 34 9.27 -8.53 -5.71
CA TYR A 34 10.50 -7.89 -6.13
C TYR A 34 11.68 -8.86 -5.97
N HIS A 35 12.61 -8.82 -6.92
CA HIS A 35 13.89 -9.50 -6.79
C HIS A 35 14.99 -8.76 -7.54
N LEU A 36 16.11 -8.55 -6.86
CA LEU A 36 17.32 -7.96 -7.42
C LEU A 36 18.36 -9.06 -7.66
N THR A 37 18.77 -9.21 -8.91
CA THR A 37 19.93 -10.02 -9.26
C THR A 37 21.12 -9.10 -9.51
N LYS A 38 22.13 -9.22 -8.66
CA LYS A 38 23.39 -8.48 -8.80
C LYS A 38 24.31 -9.20 -9.79
N HIS A 39 24.96 -8.44 -10.67
CA HIS A 39 25.92 -8.99 -11.64
C HIS A 39 27.34 -8.44 -11.38
N PRO A 40 28.05 -8.94 -10.35
CA PRO A 40 29.37 -8.45 -10.03
C PRO A 40 30.35 -8.75 -11.17
N ALA A 41 31.12 -7.74 -11.58
CA ALA A 41 32.15 -7.90 -12.60
C ALA A 41 33.39 -8.61 -12.01
N ALA A 42 34.00 -9.52 -12.78
CA ALA A 42 35.34 -9.97 -12.47
C ALA A 42 36.37 -8.84 -12.71
N PRO A 43 37.56 -8.88 -12.09
CA PRO A 43 38.60 -7.88 -12.33
C PRO A 43 38.93 -7.76 -13.83
N GLY A 44 38.76 -6.56 -14.39
CA GLY A 44 39.03 -6.27 -15.81
C GLY A 44 37.83 -6.47 -16.75
N GLU A 45 36.68 -6.93 -16.26
CA GLU A 45 35.45 -7.01 -17.03
C GLU A 45 34.59 -5.75 -16.87
N THR A 46 33.78 -5.46 -17.90
CA THR A 46 32.78 -4.40 -17.81
C THR A 46 31.60 -4.91 -16.97
N PRO A 47 31.20 -4.20 -15.89
CA PRO A 47 30.04 -4.59 -15.10
C PRO A 47 28.78 -4.66 -15.94
N LEU A 48 28.07 -5.78 -15.82
CA LEU A 48 26.70 -5.87 -16.32
C LEU A 48 25.77 -5.11 -15.37
N PRO A 49 24.74 -4.42 -15.89
CA PRO A 49 23.77 -3.76 -15.04
C PRO A 49 22.99 -4.80 -14.23
N ASP A 50 22.76 -4.50 -12.95
CA ASP A 50 21.88 -5.29 -12.09
C ASP A 50 20.49 -5.42 -12.73
N THR A 51 19.90 -6.61 -12.64
CA THR A 51 18.57 -6.87 -13.21
C THR A 51 17.55 -6.99 -12.10
N ARG A 52 16.37 -6.39 -12.30
CA ARG A 52 15.24 -6.47 -11.37
C ARG A 52 14.10 -7.22 -12.04
N ARG A 53 13.44 -8.11 -11.30
CA ARG A 53 12.26 -8.85 -11.78
C ARG A 53 11.23 -8.99 -10.69
N GLY A 54 10.00 -9.30 -11.06
CA GLY A 54 8.89 -9.46 -10.14
C GLY A 54 7.77 -10.28 -10.75
N THR A 55 6.74 -10.50 -9.97
CA THR A 55 5.49 -11.13 -10.37
C THR A 55 4.31 -10.44 -9.70
N VAL A 56 3.17 -10.38 -10.38
CA VAL A 56 1.86 -10.16 -9.75
C VAL A 56 1.20 -11.52 -9.62
N ARG A 57 0.98 -11.97 -8.40
CA ARG A 57 0.22 -13.19 -8.10
C ARG A 57 -1.17 -12.83 -7.62
N LEU A 58 -2.19 -13.47 -8.19
CA LEU A 58 -3.58 -13.31 -7.79
C LEU A 58 -4.03 -14.58 -7.05
N HIS A 59 -4.63 -14.36 -5.88
CA HIS A 59 -5.23 -15.39 -5.06
C HIS A 59 -6.71 -15.06 -4.84
N ALA A 60 -7.57 -16.08 -4.86
CA ALA A 60 -8.97 -15.97 -4.49
C ALA A 60 -9.17 -16.51 -3.07
N LEU A 61 -9.75 -15.69 -2.22
CA LEU A 61 -10.16 -16.05 -0.86
C LEU A 61 -11.65 -16.36 -0.86
N SER A 62 -12.03 -17.41 -0.14
CA SER A 62 -13.43 -17.81 0.04
C SER A 62 -13.62 -18.44 1.42
N ARG A 63 -14.88 -18.63 1.84
CA ARG A 63 -15.21 -19.45 3.01
C ARG A 63 -15.74 -20.80 2.55
N ASP A 64 -15.20 -21.87 3.12
CA ASP A 64 -15.67 -23.22 2.83
C ASP A 64 -16.95 -23.57 3.62
N ALA A 65 -17.45 -24.80 3.44
CA ALA A 65 -18.66 -25.27 4.11
C ALA A 65 -18.54 -25.32 5.65
N ALA A 66 -17.32 -25.36 6.20
CA ALA A 66 -17.04 -25.29 7.62
C ALA A 66 -16.80 -23.85 8.11
N ASN A 67 -17.03 -22.86 7.25
CA ASN A 67 -16.76 -21.44 7.50
C ASN A 67 -15.26 -21.14 7.72
N ALA A 68 -14.35 -22.01 7.28
CA ALA A 68 -12.92 -21.75 7.30
C ALA A 68 -12.50 -20.95 6.05
N VAL A 69 -11.47 -20.11 6.18
CA VAL A 69 -10.95 -19.35 5.04
C VAL A 69 -10.11 -20.26 4.15
N ALA A 70 -10.49 -20.38 2.89
CA ALA A 70 -9.76 -21.12 1.86
C ALA A 70 -9.11 -20.15 0.87
N VAL A 71 -7.91 -20.49 0.41
CA VAL A 71 -7.11 -19.68 -0.53
C VAL A 71 -6.78 -20.51 -1.76
N THR A 72 -7.16 -20.00 -2.94
CA THR A 72 -6.89 -20.63 -4.24
C THR A 72 -6.00 -19.72 -5.08
N ASP A 73 -4.98 -20.28 -5.72
CA ASP A 73 -4.10 -19.52 -6.61
C ASP A 73 -4.78 -19.37 -7.98
N VAL A 74 -4.95 -18.14 -8.44
CA VAL A 74 -5.74 -17.80 -9.64
C VAL A 74 -4.84 -17.60 -10.85
N ALA A 75 -3.84 -16.73 -10.72
CA ALA A 75 -2.95 -16.38 -11.82
C ALA A 75 -1.61 -15.87 -11.29
N THR A 76 -0.57 -16.07 -12.11
CA THR A 76 0.75 -15.46 -11.91
C THR A 76 1.14 -14.74 -13.18
N HIS A 77 1.35 -13.44 -13.10
CA HIS A 77 1.85 -12.62 -14.20
C HIS A 77 3.31 -12.25 -13.94
N VAL A 78 4.21 -12.65 -14.84
CA VAL A 78 5.64 -12.38 -14.72
C VAL A 78 5.92 -10.98 -15.27
N MET A 79 6.54 -10.14 -14.44
CA MET A 79 6.92 -8.78 -14.78
C MET A 79 8.37 -8.72 -15.24
N GLN A 80 8.66 -7.79 -16.16
CA GLN A 80 10.02 -7.48 -16.59
C GLN A 80 10.79 -6.61 -15.58
N SER A 81 10.13 -6.23 -14.48
CA SER A 81 10.70 -5.41 -13.40
C SER A 81 10.10 -5.84 -12.05
N GLY A 82 10.76 -5.49 -10.95
CA GLY A 82 10.21 -5.68 -9.61
C GLY A 82 9.09 -4.68 -9.33
N ILE A 83 8.17 -5.03 -8.43
CA ILE A 83 7.00 -4.21 -8.09
C ILE A 83 7.21 -3.63 -6.70
N PHE A 84 7.14 -2.30 -6.57
CA PHE A 84 7.31 -1.60 -5.28
C PHE A 84 5.97 -1.22 -4.62
N ASP A 85 4.97 -0.90 -5.42
CA ASP A 85 3.62 -0.68 -4.93
C ASP A 85 2.62 -0.98 -6.04
N MET A 86 1.41 -1.32 -5.62
CA MET A 86 0.28 -1.51 -6.50
C MET A 86 -1.00 -1.01 -5.85
N LYS A 87 -1.98 -0.58 -6.65
CA LYS A 87 -3.31 -0.19 -6.18
C LYS A 87 -4.37 -0.60 -7.17
N TRP A 88 -5.43 -1.21 -6.67
CA TRP A 88 -6.64 -1.44 -7.45
C TRP A 88 -7.40 -0.13 -7.67
N SER A 89 -8.08 -0.03 -8.80
CA SER A 89 -9.17 0.93 -8.97
C SER A 89 -10.28 0.61 -7.96
N ARG A 90 -10.98 1.64 -7.45
CA ARG A 90 -12.13 1.43 -6.54
C ARG A 90 -13.33 0.86 -7.29
N ASP A 91 -13.58 1.40 -8.48
CA ASP A 91 -14.61 0.95 -9.40
C ASP A 91 -13.99 0.28 -10.62
N ARG A 92 -14.83 -0.36 -11.43
CA ARG A 92 -14.43 -0.76 -12.77
C ARG A 92 -14.10 0.50 -13.58
N VAL A 93 -13.12 0.42 -14.47
CA VAL A 93 -12.73 1.49 -15.40
C VAL A 93 -12.75 0.86 -16.77
N TYR A 94 -13.57 1.39 -17.68
CA TYR A 94 -13.83 0.73 -18.97
C TYR A 94 -14.22 -0.75 -18.82
N GLU A 95 -15.13 -1.03 -17.88
CA GLU A 95 -15.67 -2.37 -17.53
C GLU A 95 -14.66 -3.35 -16.87
N LYS A 96 -13.40 -2.93 -16.70
CA LYS A 96 -12.33 -3.76 -16.13
C LYS A 96 -11.93 -3.29 -14.74
N ALA A 97 -11.52 -4.20 -13.87
CA ALA A 97 -10.81 -3.82 -12.65
C ALA A 97 -9.35 -3.51 -13.04
N LEU A 98 -8.87 -2.31 -12.75
CA LEU A 98 -7.50 -1.94 -13.07
C LEU A 98 -6.62 -2.09 -11.84
N LEU A 99 -5.42 -2.62 -12.03
CA LEU A 99 -4.36 -2.67 -11.03
C LEU A 99 -3.18 -1.84 -11.56
N GLY A 100 -2.96 -0.67 -10.95
CA GLY A 100 -1.81 0.17 -11.26
C GLY A 100 -0.57 -0.29 -10.51
N LEU A 101 0.57 -0.33 -11.19
CA LEU A 101 1.84 -0.85 -10.70
C LEU A 101 2.94 0.21 -10.80
N ALA A 102 3.62 0.48 -9.68
CA ALA A 102 4.86 1.23 -9.67
C ALA A 102 6.05 0.25 -9.73
N THR A 103 6.80 0.27 -10.83
CA THR A 103 7.87 -0.72 -11.06
C THR A 103 9.25 -0.16 -10.72
N ALA A 104 10.19 -1.06 -10.46
CA ALA A 104 11.58 -0.73 -10.20
C ALA A 104 12.36 -0.26 -11.45
N ALA A 105 11.70 -0.18 -12.61
CA ALA A 105 12.24 0.42 -13.83
C ALA A 105 11.88 1.92 -13.94
N GLY A 106 11.13 2.46 -12.96
CA GLY A 106 10.62 3.83 -13.01
C GLY A 106 9.40 3.97 -13.93
N THR A 107 8.67 2.88 -14.19
CA THR A 107 7.46 2.87 -15.02
C THR A 107 6.21 2.77 -14.16
N LEU A 108 5.13 3.41 -14.64
CA LEU A 108 3.76 3.16 -14.20
C LEU A 108 3.10 2.23 -15.23
N GLU A 109 2.72 1.03 -14.80
CA GLU A 109 2.07 0.03 -15.65
C GLU A 109 0.65 -0.25 -15.17
N LEU A 110 -0.26 -0.60 -16.08
CA LEU A 110 -1.64 -0.96 -15.76
C LEU A 110 -1.90 -2.41 -16.18
N LEU A 111 -2.33 -3.24 -15.24
CA LEU A 111 -2.95 -4.52 -15.54
C LEU A 111 -4.47 -4.37 -15.46
N ALA A 112 -5.17 -5.01 -16.38
CA ALA A 112 -6.63 -5.00 -16.41
C ALA A 112 -7.17 -6.40 -16.22
N TRP A 113 -8.00 -6.58 -15.20
CA TRP A 113 -8.67 -7.83 -14.89
C TRP A 113 -10.12 -7.81 -15.39
N SER A 114 -10.52 -8.90 -16.05
CA SER A 114 -11.87 -9.12 -16.55
C SER A 114 -12.24 -10.60 -16.42
N GLU A 115 -13.34 -10.89 -15.71
CA GLU A 115 -13.90 -12.26 -15.55
C GLU A 115 -15.02 -12.58 -16.56
N ASP A 116 -15.43 -11.60 -17.37
CA ASP A 116 -16.46 -11.65 -18.43
C ASP A 116 -17.60 -12.69 -18.27
N TRP A 117 -18.65 -12.34 -17.50
CA TRP A 117 -20.05 -12.51 -17.95
C TRP A 117 -20.82 -11.20 -17.74
N SER A 118 -21.51 -10.79 -18.80
CA SER A 118 -22.12 -9.47 -19.02
C SER A 118 -23.09 -9.00 -17.93
N ASN A 119 -22.82 -7.82 -17.37
CA ASN A 119 -23.83 -6.84 -16.98
C ASN A 119 -23.27 -5.45 -17.28
N ARG A 120 -23.91 -4.77 -18.24
CA ARG A 120 -23.52 -3.41 -18.66
C ARG A 120 -23.75 -2.45 -17.50
N VAL A 121 -22.65 -2.03 -16.87
CA VAL A 121 -22.63 -0.85 -16.01
C VAL A 121 -21.55 0.06 -16.59
N HIS A 122 -21.99 1.16 -17.19
CA HIS A 122 -21.09 2.19 -17.70
C HIS A 122 -20.26 2.73 -16.53
N ALA A 123 -18.97 2.44 -16.52
CA ALA A 123 -18.05 3.13 -15.63
C ALA A 123 -17.36 4.26 -16.38
N THR A 124 -17.84 5.47 -16.12
CA THR A 124 -17.33 6.75 -16.60
C THR A 124 -16.69 7.51 -15.44
N PRO A 125 -15.44 7.18 -15.09
CA PRO A 125 -14.46 8.25 -15.12
C PRO A 125 -13.09 7.83 -15.66
N ASP A 126 -12.37 8.82 -16.15
CA ASP A 126 -10.93 8.81 -16.28
C ASP A 126 -10.33 8.93 -14.86
N PRO A 127 -9.78 7.87 -14.22
CA PRO A 127 -9.23 7.98 -12.87
C PRO A 127 -7.83 8.61 -12.88
N LYS A 128 -7.52 9.34 -11.80
CA LYS A 128 -6.19 9.91 -11.57
C LYS A 128 -5.33 8.98 -10.73
N ILE A 129 -4.06 8.87 -11.07
CA ILE A 129 -3.06 8.09 -10.36
C ILE A 129 -1.97 9.05 -9.89
N ALA A 130 -1.70 9.06 -8.59
CA ALA A 130 -0.56 9.78 -8.03
C ALA A 130 0.60 8.79 -7.85
N VAL A 131 1.81 9.20 -8.23
CA VAL A 131 3.02 8.36 -8.17
C VAL A 131 4.12 9.14 -7.47
N SER A 132 4.73 8.51 -6.46
CA SER A 132 5.97 8.96 -5.84
C SER A 132 7.17 8.31 -6.51
N GLN A 133 8.26 9.07 -6.62
CA GLN A 133 9.42 8.68 -7.41
C GLN A 133 10.72 8.78 -6.58
N SER A 134 11.75 8.04 -7.00
CA SER A 134 13.07 8.05 -6.35
C SER A 134 13.96 9.25 -6.72
N ASN A 135 13.44 10.20 -7.50
CA ASN A 135 14.12 11.40 -7.98
C ASN A 135 13.51 12.67 -7.35
N SER A 136 13.00 12.56 -6.12
CA SER A 136 12.34 13.64 -5.38
C SER A 136 11.00 14.14 -5.93
N ASN A 137 10.51 13.58 -7.03
CA ASN A 137 9.29 14.06 -7.66
C ASN A 137 8.03 13.32 -7.21
N LEU A 138 6.91 14.03 -7.31
CA LEU A 138 5.59 13.46 -7.42
C LEU A 138 5.06 13.72 -8.83
N SER A 139 4.25 12.80 -9.33
CA SER A 139 3.53 12.97 -10.58
C SER A 139 2.08 12.53 -10.45
N VAL A 140 1.20 13.17 -11.21
CA VAL A 140 -0.21 12.81 -11.33
C VAL A 140 -0.51 12.51 -12.78
N TRP A 141 -1.12 11.35 -13.02
CA TRP A 141 -1.45 10.82 -14.33
C TRP A 141 -2.96 10.63 -14.46
N GLN A 142 -3.49 10.86 -15.65
CA GLN A 142 -4.88 10.62 -16.02
C GLN A 142 -4.95 9.34 -16.84
N GLN A 143 -5.72 8.34 -16.40
CA GLN A 143 -6.06 7.24 -17.30
C GLN A 143 -7.16 7.69 -18.26
N THR A 144 -6.91 7.59 -19.55
CA THR A 144 -7.84 7.90 -20.66
C THR A 144 -8.08 6.63 -21.50
N PRO A 145 -9.03 6.62 -22.45
CA PRO A 145 -9.18 5.49 -23.37
C PRO A 145 -7.92 5.23 -24.22
N SER A 146 -7.11 6.27 -24.46
CA SER A 146 -5.86 6.20 -25.23
C SER A 146 -4.63 5.81 -24.40
N GLY A 147 -4.76 5.72 -23.08
CA GLY A 147 -3.67 5.38 -22.16
C GLY A 147 -3.47 6.42 -21.06
N LEU A 148 -2.30 6.39 -20.43
CA LEU A 148 -1.95 7.28 -19.34
C LEU A 148 -1.36 8.59 -19.86
N GLU A 149 -1.90 9.71 -19.39
CA GLU A 149 -1.42 11.06 -19.72
C GLU A 149 -0.93 11.76 -18.44
N ALA A 150 0.29 12.30 -18.46
CA ALA A 150 0.82 13.06 -17.33
C ALA A 150 0.10 14.42 -17.21
N ILE A 151 -0.56 14.67 -16.08
CA ILE A 151 -1.24 15.93 -15.78
C ILE A 151 -0.26 16.92 -15.14
N ARG A 152 0.56 16.42 -14.20
CA ARG A 152 1.44 17.25 -13.38
C ARG A 152 2.64 16.45 -12.91
N GLU A 153 3.79 17.10 -12.85
CA GLU A 153 4.98 16.60 -12.18
C GLU A 153 5.67 17.77 -11.46
N TRP A 154 6.15 17.53 -10.24
CA TRP A 154 6.87 18.54 -9.48
C TRP A 154 7.81 17.90 -8.47
N ARG A 155 8.87 18.63 -8.13
CA ARG A 155 9.78 18.26 -7.04
C ARG A 155 9.09 18.45 -5.71
N ALA A 156 8.80 17.35 -5.03
CA ALA A 156 8.00 17.34 -3.81
C ALA A 156 8.87 17.31 -2.55
N HIS A 157 9.98 16.59 -2.59
CA HIS A 157 10.92 16.46 -1.47
C HIS A 157 12.35 16.79 -1.91
N ASP A 158 13.23 17.08 -0.96
CA ASP A 158 14.64 17.27 -1.21
C ASP A 158 15.40 17.25 0.12
N MET A 159 16.67 16.84 0.07
CA MET A 159 17.57 16.97 1.20
C MET A 159 18.79 17.77 0.74
N PHE A 160 18.90 19.01 1.22
CA PHE A 160 19.94 19.97 0.80
C PHE A 160 19.97 20.18 -0.73
N GLY A 161 18.80 20.19 -1.37
CA GLY A 161 18.67 20.32 -2.83
C GLY A 161 19.10 19.08 -3.63
N GLN A 162 19.43 17.96 -2.98
CA GLN A 162 19.73 16.70 -3.64
C GLN A 162 18.47 15.84 -3.84
N ASP A 163 18.53 14.97 -4.84
CA ASP A 163 17.49 13.96 -5.09
C ASP A 163 17.50 12.93 -3.96
N ILE A 164 16.29 12.60 -3.53
CA ILE A 164 15.98 11.63 -2.49
C ILE A 164 14.72 10.84 -2.86
N GLU A 165 14.55 9.72 -2.20
CA GLU A 165 13.40 8.86 -2.28
C GLU A 165 12.15 9.53 -1.69
N VAL A 166 11.10 9.60 -2.50
CA VAL A 166 9.73 9.86 -2.03
C VAL A 166 9.07 8.50 -1.81
N TRP A 167 8.96 8.08 -0.56
CA TRP A 167 8.49 6.76 -0.19
C TRP A 167 6.99 6.56 -0.38
N ILE A 168 6.21 7.63 -0.24
CA ILE A 168 4.75 7.52 -0.29
C ILE A 168 4.09 8.75 -0.87
N THR A 169 3.04 8.49 -1.65
CA THR A 169 1.99 9.45 -1.94
C THR A 169 0.63 8.80 -1.72
N ALA A 170 -0.33 9.56 -1.20
CA ALA A 170 -1.68 9.07 -0.95
C ALA A 170 -2.71 10.17 -1.20
N TRP A 171 -3.79 9.84 -1.89
CA TRP A 171 -4.92 10.74 -2.06
C TRP A 171 -5.67 10.93 -0.74
N HIS A 172 -6.26 12.12 -0.58
CA HIS A 172 -7.34 12.30 0.38
C HIS A 172 -8.53 11.45 -0.06
N ALA A 173 -9.02 10.57 0.81
CA ALA A 173 -10.05 9.59 0.44
C ALA A 173 -11.38 10.23 0.00
N HIS A 174 -11.62 11.47 0.43
CA HIS A 174 -12.88 12.22 0.23
C HIS A 174 -12.71 13.53 -0.58
N VAL A 175 -11.48 13.90 -0.97
CA VAL A 175 -11.21 15.19 -1.65
C VAL A 175 -10.25 14.97 -2.82
N GLU A 176 -10.79 14.95 -4.05
CA GLU A 176 -10.09 14.48 -5.27
C GLU A 176 -8.87 15.30 -5.72
N HIS A 177 -8.66 16.49 -5.17
CA HIS A 177 -7.55 17.38 -5.52
C HIS A 177 -6.52 17.51 -4.39
N VAL A 178 -6.71 16.79 -3.28
CA VAL A 178 -5.79 16.81 -2.15
C VAL A 178 -5.03 15.50 -2.10
N LEU A 179 -3.71 15.59 -1.94
CA LEU A 179 -2.85 14.44 -1.74
C LEU A 179 -1.79 14.74 -0.67
N TYR A 180 -1.21 13.69 -0.17
CA TYR A 180 -0.19 13.70 0.86
C TYR A 180 1.07 13.02 0.36
N SER A 181 2.22 13.37 0.93
CA SER A 181 3.47 12.68 0.63
C SER A 181 4.44 12.64 1.80
N GLY A 182 5.35 11.68 1.71
CA GLY A 182 6.44 11.45 2.64
C GLY A 182 7.68 10.94 1.91
N GLY A 183 8.86 11.28 2.42
CA GLY A 183 10.14 10.89 1.84
C GLY A 183 11.24 10.78 2.89
N ASP A 184 12.47 10.55 2.41
CA ASP A 184 13.67 10.40 3.25
C ASP A 184 14.07 11.67 4.02
N ASP A 185 13.50 12.82 3.66
CA ASP A 185 13.68 14.08 4.38
C ASP A 185 12.97 14.11 5.75
N ALA A 186 12.31 13.01 6.14
CA ALA A 186 11.47 12.88 7.34
C ALA A 186 10.31 13.88 7.38
N VAL A 187 9.92 14.44 6.21
CA VAL A 187 8.89 15.46 6.12
C VAL A 187 7.58 14.86 5.65
N PHE A 188 6.50 15.15 6.37
CA PHE A 188 5.13 14.90 5.91
C PHE A 188 4.56 16.17 5.25
N LYS A 189 4.08 16.08 4.00
CA LYS A 189 3.57 17.22 3.22
C LYS A 189 2.15 16.97 2.75
N GLY A 190 1.36 18.05 2.71
CA GLY A 190 0.05 18.08 2.06
C GLY A 190 0.07 18.98 0.84
N TRP A 191 -0.73 18.61 -0.15
CA TRP A 191 -0.77 19.27 -1.44
C TRP A 191 -2.21 19.45 -1.88
N ASP A 192 -2.52 20.63 -2.41
CA ASP A 192 -3.73 20.88 -3.19
C ASP A 192 -3.29 21.08 -4.63
N LEU A 193 -3.81 20.26 -5.55
CA LEU A 193 -3.41 20.30 -6.96
C LEU A 193 -3.75 21.61 -7.67
N ARG A 194 -4.58 22.47 -7.05
CA ARG A 194 -4.91 23.82 -7.54
C ARG A 194 -3.87 24.86 -7.11
N MET A 195 -2.88 24.47 -6.30
CA MET A 195 -1.84 25.33 -5.76
C MET A 195 -0.45 24.89 -6.22
N ASP A 196 0.50 25.83 -6.28
CA ASP A 196 1.88 25.57 -6.71
C ASP A 196 2.82 25.14 -5.57
N ARG A 197 2.37 25.29 -4.32
CA ARG A 197 3.16 25.01 -3.10
C ARG A 197 2.38 24.07 -2.17
N PRO A 198 3.08 23.32 -1.29
CA PRO A 198 2.40 22.48 -0.31
C PRO A 198 1.48 23.32 0.60
N THR A 199 0.33 22.77 0.96
CA THR A 199 -0.63 23.39 1.89
C THR A 199 -0.12 23.37 3.32
N PHE A 200 0.67 22.35 3.66
CA PHE A 200 1.44 22.26 4.89
C PHE A 200 2.68 21.38 4.69
N LEU A 201 3.64 21.51 5.61
CA LEU A 201 4.77 20.59 5.74
C LEU A 201 5.13 20.41 7.22
N LYS A 202 5.54 19.21 7.61
CA LYS A 202 5.87 18.83 8.99
C LYS A 202 7.23 18.15 9.05
N ARG A 203 8.22 18.86 9.60
CA ARG A 203 9.61 18.43 9.69
C ARG A 203 10.01 17.92 11.08
N ASP A 204 9.32 18.38 12.12
CA ASP A 204 9.69 18.14 13.52
C ASP A 204 8.77 17.13 14.21
N VAL A 205 8.30 16.12 13.46
CA VAL A 205 7.39 15.08 13.99
C VAL A 205 8.04 13.70 13.94
N HIS A 206 8.60 13.34 12.79
CA HIS A 206 9.30 12.08 12.59
C HIS A 206 10.79 12.34 12.44
N SER A 207 11.60 11.41 12.91
CA SER A 207 13.07 11.50 12.84
C SER A 207 13.68 10.73 11.67
N MET A 208 12.88 9.94 10.96
CA MET A 208 13.26 9.15 9.79
C MET A 208 12.17 9.23 8.71
N GLY A 209 12.42 8.62 7.55
CA GLY A 209 11.55 8.72 6.39
C GLY A 209 10.07 8.39 6.69
N VAL A 210 9.16 9.15 6.09
CA VAL A 210 7.72 8.88 6.18
C VAL A 210 7.36 7.88 5.08
N CYS A 211 6.97 6.66 5.46
CA CYS A 211 6.87 5.51 4.55
C CYS A 211 5.42 5.13 4.20
N SER A 212 4.43 5.57 4.99
CA SER A 212 3.04 5.22 4.78
C SER A 212 2.11 6.37 5.18
N VAL A 213 1.08 6.61 4.37
CA VAL A 213 0.02 7.58 4.65
C VAL A 213 -1.30 6.96 4.23
N GLN A 214 -2.31 7.04 5.11
CA GLN A 214 -3.66 6.56 4.84
C GLN A 214 -4.70 7.54 5.36
N SER A 215 -5.48 8.09 4.43
CA SER A 215 -6.71 8.81 4.73
C SER A 215 -7.77 7.84 5.24
N HIS A 216 -8.49 8.22 6.29
CA HIS A 216 -9.50 7.35 6.87
C HIS A 216 -10.70 7.19 5.93
N PRO A 217 -11.13 5.95 5.59
CA PRO A 217 -12.18 5.72 4.59
C PRO A 217 -13.58 6.11 5.07
N LEU A 218 -13.83 6.11 6.39
CA LEU A 218 -15.15 6.43 6.98
C LEU A 218 -15.20 7.75 7.77
N ASP A 219 -14.10 8.49 7.78
CA ASP A 219 -13.96 9.77 8.51
C ASP A 219 -13.08 10.67 7.67
N GLU A 220 -13.67 11.70 7.07
CA GLU A 220 -12.95 12.59 6.15
C GLU A 220 -11.93 13.49 6.85
N HIS A 221 -11.90 13.51 8.18
CA HIS A 221 -11.01 14.35 8.95
C HIS A 221 -9.79 13.60 9.49
N LEU A 222 -9.72 12.28 9.39
CA LEU A 222 -8.62 11.52 9.98
C LEU A 222 -7.61 11.03 8.94
N VAL A 223 -6.33 11.19 9.27
CA VAL A 223 -5.21 10.66 8.48
C VAL A 223 -4.22 9.98 9.42
N ALA A 224 -3.81 8.76 9.07
CA ALA A 224 -2.70 8.07 9.72
C ALA A 224 -1.42 8.20 8.90
N VAL A 225 -0.31 8.45 9.58
CA VAL A 225 1.02 8.59 8.98
C VAL A 225 1.97 7.65 9.71
N GLY A 226 2.67 6.81 8.96
CA GLY A 226 3.66 5.87 9.47
C GLY A 226 5.06 6.22 8.97
N SER A 227 6.04 6.11 9.85
CA SER A 227 7.44 6.39 9.52
C SER A 227 8.34 5.21 9.87
N TYR A 228 9.50 5.20 9.21
CA TYR A 228 10.59 4.30 9.55
C TYR A 228 11.14 4.54 10.98
N ASP A 229 10.80 5.67 11.62
CA ASP A 229 11.12 5.96 13.02
C ASP A 229 10.31 5.14 14.04
N GLU A 230 9.60 4.12 13.57
CA GLU A 230 8.77 3.18 14.36
C GLU A 230 7.50 3.79 14.94
N ALA A 231 7.10 4.98 14.49
CA ALA A 231 5.88 5.61 14.97
C ALA A 231 4.78 5.76 13.92
N ILE A 232 3.56 5.65 14.42
CA ILE A 232 2.33 6.06 13.76
C ILE A 232 1.85 7.34 14.41
N THR A 233 1.53 8.34 13.61
CA THR A 233 0.85 9.56 14.06
C THR A 233 -0.54 9.68 13.43
N LEU A 234 -1.53 10.08 14.23
CA LEU A 234 -2.87 10.45 13.74
C LEU A 234 -3.00 11.96 13.63
N TRP A 235 -3.72 12.42 12.62
CA TRP A 235 -3.89 13.84 12.31
C TRP A 235 -5.34 14.20 12.01
N ASP A 236 -5.75 15.41 12.40
CA ASP A 236 -6.97 16.05 11.90
C ASP A 236 -6.64 16.80 10.59
N ALA A 237 -7.20 16.35 9.47
CA ALA A 237 -7.00 16.93 8.15
C ALA A 237 -7.45 18.40 8.04
N ARG A 238 -8.36 18.85 8.92
CA ARG A 238 -8.79 20.25 9.01
C ARG A 238 -7.79 21.11 9.78
N HIS A 239 -6.96 20.48 10.63
CA HIS A 239 -6.03 21.18 11.51
C HIS A 239 -4.70 20.43 11.66
N MET A 240 -3.89 20.48 10.61
CA MET A 240 -2.56 19.88 10.54
C MET A 240 -1.51 20.71 11.32
N SER A 241 -1.74 21.06 12.60
CA SER A 241 -0.73 21.78 13.41
C SER A 241 0.15 20.80 14.18
N THR A 242 -0.47 19.91 14.95
CA THR A 242 0.13 18.84 15.75
C THR A 242 -0.64 17.53 15.56
N PRO A 243 0.00 16.36 15.71
CA PRO A 243 -0.73 15.09 15.69
C PRO A 243 -1.70 15.00 16.88
N LEU A 244 -2.82 14.34 16.67
CA LEU A 244 -3.80 13.98 17.70
C LEU A 244 -3.24 12.92 18.65
N LEU A 245 -2.45 11.99 18.10
CA LEU A 245 -1.91 10.83 18.80
C LEU A 245 -0.58 10.43 18.15
N ARG A 246 0.31 9.86 18.96
CA ARG A 246 1.49 9.12 18.50
C ARG A 246 1.51 7.73 19.16
N HIS A 247 1.76 6.69 18.37
CA HIS A 247 1.86 5.30 18.81
C HIS A 247 3.19 4.70 18.33
N GLU A 248 3.93 4.07 19.23
CA GLU A 248 5.20 3.40 18.92
C GLU A 248 4.94 1.92 18.63
N THR A 249 5.31 1.45 17.44
CA THR A 249 5.06 0.07 16.99
C THR A 249 6.21 -0.88 17.26
N GLY A 250 7.40 -0.36 17.59
CA GLY A 250 8.63 -1.14 17.80
C GLY A 250 9.28 -1.67 16.51
N GLY A 251 8.91 -1.13 15.35
CA GLY A 251 9.55 -1.40 14.07
C GLY A 251 9.02 -0.49 12.96
N GLY A 252 9.87 -0.11 12.01
CA GLY A 252 9.54 0.87 10.96
C GLY A 252 8.22 0.60 10.25
N VAL A 253 7.35 1.60 10.16
CA VAL A 253 5.97 1.43 9.68
C VAL A 253 5.91 1.50 8.16
N TRP A 254 5.92 0.34 7.51
CA TRP A 254 6.04 0.24 6.05
C TRP A 254 4.71 0.39 5.31
N ARG A 255 3.62 -0.15 5.89
CA ARG A 255 2.27 -0.06 5.32
C ARG A 255 1.23 0.11 6.41
N LEU A 256 0.20 0.91 6.10
CA LEU A 256 -0.97 1.15 6.93
C LEU A 256 -2.24 0.88 6.11
N LYS A 257 -3.25 0.30 6.74
CA LYS A 257 -4.58 0.07 6.14
C LYS A 257 -5.66 0.23 7.21
N TRP A 258 -6.47 1.27 7.09
CA TRP A 258 -7.67 1.39 7.92
C TRP A 258 -8.62 0.23 7.65
N HIS A 259 -9.26 -0.26 8.68
CA HIS A 259 -10.31 -1.25 8.52
C HIS A 259 -11.50 -0.64 7.76
N PRO A 260 -12.12 -1.37 6.81
CA PRO A 260 -13.20 -0.84 5.97
C PRO A 260 -14.49 -0.47 6.72
N GLU A 261 -14.82 -1.16 7.81
CA GLU A 261 -16.04 -0.92 8.62
C GLU A 261 -15.78 -0.41 10.06
N GLN A 262 -14.74 -0.89 10.74
CA GLN A 262 -14.36 -0.51 12.10
C GLN A 262 -13.54 0.78 12.12
N LYS A 263 -14.18 1.89 12.52
CA LYS A 263 -13.64 3.25 12.44
C LYS A 263 -12.34 3.53 13.22
N THR A 264 -11.97 2.68 14.16
CA THR A 264 -10.74 2.91 14.94
C THR A 264 -9.66 1.89 14.62
N TRP A 265 -9.95 0.86 13.81
CA TRP A 265 -8.97 -0.21 13.61
C TRP A 265 -8.01 0.13 12.49
N LEU A 266 -6.73 0.09 12.81
CA LEU A 266 -5.64 0.33 11.88
C LEU A 266 -4.74 -0.90 11.82
N LEU A 267 -4.60 -1.46 10.62
CA LEU A 267 -3.65 -2.53 10.34
C LEU A 267 -2.31 -1.92 9.94
N ALA A 268 -1.23 -2.41 10.52
CA ALA A 268 0.12 -1.96 10.28
C ALA A 268 1.06 -3.12 9.95
N ALA A 269 1.89 -2.93 8.92
CA ALA A 269 3.08 -3.73 8.67
C ALA A 269 4.29 -3.00 9.28
N CYS A 270 4.82 -3.55 10.35
CA CYS A 270 5.93 -2.99 11.12
C CYS A 270 7.17 -3.80 10.75
N MET A 271 8.01 -3.27 9.85
CA MET A 271 9.07 -3.96 9.11
C MET A 271 9.87 -4.98 9.94
N HIS A 272 10.27 -4.64 11.16
CA HIS A 272 11.04 -5.52 12.05
C HIS A 272 10.23 -6.11 13.22
N ASN A 273 8.95 -5.80 13.33
CA ASN A 273 8.09 -6.21 14.44
C ASN A 273 6.75 -6.82 14.00
N GLY A 274 6.73 -7.47 12.82
CA GLY A 274 5.57 -8.20 12.32
C GLY A 274 4.39 -7.30 11.93
N PHE A 275 3.18 -7.85 12.03
CA PHE A 275 1.94 -7.16 11.67
C PHE A 275 1.11 -6.90 12.91
N GLN A 276 0.47 -5.73 12.99
CA GLN A 276 -0.30 -5.30 14.14
C GLN A 276 -1.68 -4.81 13.73
N ILE A 277 -2.71 -5.17 14.50
CA ILE A 277 -4.02 -4.51 14.43
C ILE A 277 -4.13 -3.66 15.69
N LEU A 278 -4.28 -2.36 15.48
CA LEU A 278 -4.32 -1.34 16.51
C LEU A 278 -5.73 -0.80 16.63
N ASP A 279 -6.19 -0.53 17.86
CA ASP A 279 -7.31 0.35 18.12
C ASP A 279 -6.76 1.77 18.26
N MET A 280 -7.12 2.65 17.34
CA MET A 280 -6.57 3.98 17.17
C MET A 280 -7.72 4.99 17.28
N SER A 281 -7.90 5.51 18.49
CA SER A 281 -8.88 6.54 18.81
C SER A 281 -8.18 7.87 19.09
N PRO A 282 -8.85 9.02 18.93
CA PRO A 282 -8.31 10.30 19.38
C PRO A 282 -7.93 10.32 20.87
N GLU A 283 -8.59 9.50 21.70
CA GLU A 283 -8.38 9.42 23.14
C GLU A 283 -7.18 8.54 23.53
N GLY A 284 -6.74 7.65 22.65
CA GLY A 284 -5.65 6.72 22.94
C GLY A 284 -5.49 5.61 21.89
N SER A 285 -4.44 4.82 22.08
CA SER A 285 -4.13 3.69 21.20
C SER A 285 -3.73 2.44 21.96
N ASP A 286 -4.24 1.30 21.50
CA ASP A 286 -3.91 -0.02 22.04
C ASP A 286 -3.65 -1.03 20.92
N MET A 287 -2.66 -1.90 21.12
CA MET A 287 -2.43 -3.03 20.22
C MET A 287 -3.41 -4.17 20.54
N ARG A 288 -4.31 -4.49 19.60
CA ARG A 288 -5.28 -5.59 19.75
C ARG A 288 -4.71 -6.93 19.32
N VAL A 289 -3.91 -6.92 18.26
CA VAL A 289 -3.36 -8.14 17.65
C VAL A 289 -1.91 -7.89 17.27
N HIS A 290 -1.07 -8.89 17.54
CA HIS A 290 0.32 -8.94 17.09
C HIS A 290 0.56 -10.27 16.39
N TYR A 291 0.89 -10.21 15.10
CA TYR A 291 1.13 -11.37 14.25
C TYR A 291 2.60 -11.43 13.83
N THR A 292 3.31 -12.44 14.34
CA THR A 292 4.77 -12.60 14.20
C THR A 292 5.18 -13.98 13.66
N LYS A 293 4.25 -14.68 12.99
CA LYS A 293 4.52 -16.02 12.45
C LYS A 293 5.39 -16.01 11.18
N GLN A 294 5.50 -14.86 10.50
CA GLN A 294 6.45 -14.66 9.39
C GLN A 294 7.83 -14.32 9.98
N THR A 295 8.90 -14.81 9.36
CA THR A 295 10.25 -14.78 9.97
C THR A 295 11.15 -13.70 9.38
N SER A 296 10.64 -12.95 8.39
CA SER A 296 11.34 -11.85 7.74
C SER A 296 10.59 -10.52 7.87
N LEU A 297 10.91 -9.58 6.98
CA LEU A 297 10.44 -8.20 7.04
C LEU A 297 8.95 -8.10 6.68
N ALA A 298 8.17 -7.46 7.53
CA ALA A 298 6.74 -7.21 7.31
C ALA A 298 6.55 -6.01 6.36
N TYR A 299 6.19 -6.27 5.10
CA TYR A 299 6.13 -5.25 4.06
C TYR A 299 4.70 -5.02 3.57
N GLY A 300 4.11 -6.00 2.87
CA GLY A 300 2.78 -5.88 2.29
C GLY A 300 1.69 -6.36 3.25
N VAL A 301 0.59 -5.61 3.38
CA VAL A 301 -0.55 -6.05 4.19
C VAL A 301 -1.85 -5.42 3.71
N ASP A 302 -2.95 -6.18 3.73
CA ASP A 302 -4.28 -5.64 3.49
C ASP A 302 -5.41 -6.47 4.14
N TRP A 303 -6.55 -5.80 4.38
CA TRP A 303 -7.78 -6.43 4.82
C TRP A 303 -8.45 -7.14 3.64
N TRP A 304 -8.97 -8.35 3.84
CA TRP A 304 -9.76 -9.01 2.82
C TRP A 304 -11.17 -8.42 2.76
N TYR A 305 -11.62 -7.90 1.62
CA TYR A 305 -12.93 -7.24 1.50
C TYR A 305 -14.10 -8.19 1.23
N GLY A 306 -13.85 -9.47 0.93
CA GLY A 306 -14.88 -10.44 0.54
C GLY A 306 -15.78 -10.94 1.66
N GLU A 307 -15.63 -10.41 2.88
CA GLU A 307 -16.47 -10.76 4.02
C GLU A 307 -16.96 -9.52 4.78
N PRO A 308 -18.23 -9.49 5.23
CA PRO A 308 -18.71 -8.45 6.14
C PRO A 308 -17.90 -8.45 7.43
N SER A 309 -17.54 -7.26 7.93
CA SER A 309 -16.79 -7.06 9.17
C SER A 309 -15.50 -7.90 9.21
N THR A 310 -14.74 -7.81 8.12
CA THR A 310 -13.55 -8.61 7.88
C THR A 310 -12.58 -8.65 9.04
N ARG A 311 -12.17 -9.87 9.38
CA ARG A 311 -11.13 -10.14 10.38
C ARG A 311 -9.92 -10.80 9.75
N THR A 312 -9.97 -10.96 8.44
CA THR A 312 -9.03 -11.72 7.66
C THR A 312 -8.08 -10.76 6.95
N VAL A 313 -6.80 -11.05 7.08
CA VAL A 313 -5.71 -10.24 6.56
C VAL A 313 -4.86 -11.09 5.63
N GLY A 314 -4.47 -10.51 4.50
CA GLY A 314 -3.36 -10.99 3.69
C GLY A 314 -2.08 -10.24 4.07
N SER A 315 -0.99 -10.96 4.36
CA SER A 315 0.30 -10.36 4.73
C SER A 315 1.47 -10.97 3.98
N GLY A 316 2.31 -10.12 3.39
CA GLY A 316 3.50 -10.48 2.63
C GLY A 316 4.76 -10.17 3.43
N SER A 317 5.68 -11.14 3.49
CA SER A 317 6.97 -11.02 4.15
C SER A 317 8.11 -11.21 3.17
N PHE A 318 9.10 -10.33 3.27
CA PHE A 318 10.00 -10.01 2.16
C PHE A 318 11.02 -11.14 1.87
N TYR A 319 12.03 -11.36 2.72
CA TYR A 319 13.11 -12.30 2.38
C TYR A 319 12.75 -13.78 2.55
N ASP A 320 11.66 -14.09 3.26
CA ASP A 320 11.17 -15.48 3.40
C ASP A 320 10.16 -15.88 2.31
N HIS A 321 9.90 -15.00 1.34
CA HIS A 321 9.02 -15.24 0.20
C HIS A 321 7.63 -15.73 0.60
N SER A 322 7.10 -15.24 1.72
CA SER A 322 5.87 -15.79 2.29
C SER A 322 4.69 -14.85 2.12
N PHE A 323 3.58 -15.39 1.63
CA PHE A 323 2.25 -14.78 1.71
C PHE A 323 1.39 -15.59 2.67
N HIS A 324 0.93 -14.94 3.74
CA HIS A 324 0.08 -15.54 4.76
C HIS A 324 -1.33 -14.97 4.68
N VAL A 325 -2.33 -15.82 4.90
CA VAL A 325 -3.71 -15.40 5.17
C VAL A 325 -4.05 -15.82 6.59
N TRP A 326 -4.44 -14.87 7.43
CA TRP A 326 -4.69 -15.09 8.85
C TRP A 326 -5.86 -14.25 9.35
N SER A 327 -6.46 -14.68 10.45
CA SER A 327 -7.49 -13.91 11.16
C SER A 327 -7.16 -13.78 12.64
N ALA A 328 -7.81 -12.82 13.31
CA ALA A 328 -7.83 -12.74 14.75
C ALA A 328 -9.25 -12.98 15.27
N ASP A 329 -9.40 -14.08 16.02
CA ASP A 329 -10.71 -14.58 16.44
C ASP A 329 -11.30 -13.75 17.60
N ASP A 330 -10.43 -13.09 18.37
CA ASP A 330 -10.79 -12.28 19.56
C ASP A 330 -11.19 -10.83 19.21
N LEU A 331 -11.21 -10.47 17.92
CA LEU A 331 -11.72 -9.18 17.46
C LEU A 331 -13.26 -9.17 17.60
N ALA A 332 -13.78 -9.08 18.82
CA ALA A 332 -15.20 -8.89 19.06
C ALA A 332 -15.67 -7.58 18.42
N MET A 333 -16.88 -7.58 17.84
CA MET A 333 -17.55 -6.37 17.34
C MET A 333 -18.05 -5.50 18.49
#